data_AF-A0A9E3B906-F1
#
_entry.id   AF-A0A9E3B906-F1
#
_cell.length_a   1.000
_cell.length_b   1.000
_cell.length_c   1.000
_cell.angle_alpha   90.00
_cell.angle_beta   90.00
_cell.angle_gamma   90.00
#
_symmetry.space_group_name_H-M   'P 1'
#
loop_
_entity.id
_entity.type
_entity.pdbx_description
1 polymer ?
#
loop_
_entity_poly.entity_id
_entity_poly.type
_entity_poly.pdbx_seq_one_letter_code
_entity_poly.pdbx_strand_id
1 'polypeptide(L)'
;MTFDVETAYRELRLLFGERVRRNEPLARHCTFGVGGPADVWVSLETQEELIGLVTLCSEQRWPLLLTGNGTNVLYADAGVRGIVARIASNGYSIEDSGDSTALLIASAGISWPRLLNELAPLGWGGLEFGPGIPGTLGGGVISNAGAHKSDLGRVLEWVDVLDAREAEERAAVPVVRRYQHAELHL
;
A
#
# COMPACT_ATOMS: atom_id res chain seq x y z
N MET A 1 1.80 -7.97 -25.98
CA MET A 1 3.26 -7.79 -25.82
C MET A 1 3.70 -8.66 -24.68
N THR A 2 4.84 -9.33 -24.81
CA THR A 2 5.44 -10.13 -23.74
C THR A 2 6.16 -9.17 -22.79
N PHE A 3 5.97 -9.31 -21.48
CA PHE A 3 6.66 -8.50 -20.48
C PHE A 3 8.18 -8.74 -20.56
N ASP A 4 8.96 -7.69 -20.84
CA ASP A 4 10.42 -7.73 -20.86
C ASP A 4 10.99 -7.33 -19.50
N VAL A 5 11.43 -8.34 -18.75
CA VAL A 5 11.98 -8.21 -17.41
C VAL A 5 13.23 -7.32 -17.38
N GLU A 6 14.10 -7.42 -18.38
CA GLU A 6 15.38 -6.70 -18.36
C GLU A 6 15.17 -5.20 -18.63
N THR A 7 14.29 -4.87 -19.56
CA THR A 7 13.90 -3.48 -19.82
C THR A 7 13.22 -2.88 -18.60
N ALA A 8 12.23 -3.57 -18.00
CA ALA A 8 11.55 -3.11 -16.79
C ALA A 8 12.50 -2.91 -15.62
N TYR A 9 13.40 -3.87 -15.36
CA TYR A 9 14.39 -3.75 -14.31
C TYR A 9 15.30 -2.55 -14.51
N ARG A 10 15.85 -2.36 -15.72
CA ARG A 10 16.77 -1.25 -16.01
C ARG A 10 16.10 0.10 -15.81
N GLU A 11 14.89 0.29 -16.32
CA GLU A 11 14.16 1.55 -16.20
C GLU A 11 13.80 1.86 -14.75
N LEU A 12 13.25 0.87 -14.03
CA LEU A 12 12.95 1.03 -12.61
C LEU A 12 14.22 1.29 -11.79
N ARG A 13 15.35 0.68 -12.14
CA ARG A 13 16.61 0.88 -11.44
C ARG A 13 17.11 2.32 -11.53
N LEU A 14 16.86 3.01 -12.64
CA LEU A 14 17.19 4.43 -12.80
C LEU A 14 16.32 5.32 -11.89
N LEU A 15 15.07 4.94 -11.66
CA LEU A 15 14.12 5.70 -10.86
C LEU A 15 14.25 5.45 -9.35
N PHE A 16 14.44 4.20 -8.95
CA PHE A 16 14.33 3.78 -7.54
C PHE A 16 15.65 3.23 -6.95
N GLY A 17 16.72 3.14 -7.76
CA GLY A 17 18.03 2.69 -7.33
C GLY A 17 18.01 1.32 -6.65
N GLU A 18 18.79 1.17 -5.57
CA GLU A 18 19.00 -0.07 -4.81
C GLU A 18 17.71 -0.76 -4.30
N ARG A 19 16.57 -0.05 -4.28
CA ARG A 19 15.27 -0.61 -3.88
C ARG A 19 14.65 -1.54 -4.93
N VAL A 20 15.15 -1.55 -6.17
CA VAL A 20 14.70 -2.50 -7.21
C VAL A 20 15.47 -3.81 -7.13
N ARG A 21 14.78 -4.95 -7.21
CA ARG A 21 15.41 -6.28 -7.16
C ARG A 21 14.85 -7.17 -8.26
N ARG A 22 15.68 -8.05 -8.83
CA ARG A 22 15.23 -9.11 -9.75
C ARG A 22 15.11 -10.42 -9.03
N ASN A 23 14.18 -11.26 -9.47
CA ASN A 23 13.97 -12.60 -8.93
C ASN A 23 13.86 -12.60 -7.39
N GLU A 24 13.21 -11.58 -6.82
CA GLU A 24 13.15 -11.39 -5.38
C GLU A 24 12.18 -12.41 -4.76
N PRO A 25 12.61 -13.27 -3.82
CA PRO A 25 11.73 -14.27 -3.21
C PRO A 25 10.62 -13.61 -2.39
N LEU A 26 9.36 -13.80 -2.79
CA LEU A 26 8.21 -13.19 -2.14
C LEU A 26 7.89 -13.78 -0.77
N ALA A 27 8.42 -14.97 -0.45
CA ALA A 27 8.42 -15.53 0.90
C ALA A 27 9.01 -14.58 1.97
N ARG A 28 9.89 -13.65 1.59
CA ARG A 28 10.45 -12.63 2.49
C ARG A 28 9.52 -11.44 2.75
N HIS A 29 8.42 -11.34 1.99
CA HIS A 29 7.55 -10.16 1.92
C HIS A 29 6.09 -10.49 2.26
N CYS A 30 5.83 -11.67 2.82
CA CYS A 30 4.52 -12.06 3.33
C CYS A 30 4.64 -12.77 4.68
N THR A 31 3.57 -12.74 5.48
CA THR A 31 3.58 -13.36 6.82
C THR A 31 3.53 -14.88 6.81
N PHE A 32 3.05 -15.48 5.72
CA PHE A 32 3.04 -16.94 5.57
C PHE A 32 4.45 -17.52 5.36
N GLY A 33 5.43 -16.69 4.98
CA GLY A 33 6.80 -17.17 4.73
C GLY A 33 6.91 -18.05 3.48
N VAL A 34 5.97 -17.95 2.54
CA VAL A 34 5.91 -18.73 1.30
C VAL A 34 5.80 -17.82 0.08
N GLY A 35 6.21 -18.32 -1.08
CA GLY A 35 6.15 -17.58 -2.34
C GLY A 35 7.46 -17.59 -3.11
N GLY A 36 7.34 -17.88 -4.40
CA GLY A 36 8.43 -17.84 -5.36
C GLY A 36 8.90 -16.42 -5.71
N PRO A 37 9.75 -16.28 -6.75
CA PRO A 37 10.32 -15.00 -7.11
C PRO A 37 9.31 -14.06 -7.80
N ALA A 38 9.38 -12.77 -7.50
CA ALA A 38 8.88 -11.73 -8.40
C ALA A 38 9.92 -11.46 -9.50
N ASP A 39 9.50 -11.29 -10.75
CA ASP A 39 10.43 -10.91 -11.84
C ASP A 39 11.18 -9.62 -11.47
N VAL A 40 10.41 -8.60 -11.07
CA VAL A 40 10.92 -7.34 -10.53
C VAL A 40 10.17 -7.00 -9.25
N TRP A 41 10.91 -6.66 -8.21
CA TRP A 41 10.37 -6.14 -6.96
C TRP A 41 10.86 -4.71 -6.72
N VAL A 42 10.03 -3.84 -6.16
CA VAL A 42 10.40 -2.47 -5.79
C VAL A 42 9.66 -2.01 -4.53
N SER A 43 10.32 -1.20 -3.70
CA SER A 43 9.68 -0.52 -2.56
C SER A 43 9.46 0.94 -2.87
N LEU A 44 8.24 1.44 -2.65
CA LEU A 44 7.81 2.81 -2.89
C LEU A 44 7.64 3.54 -1.56
N GLU A 45 8.31 4.66 -1.37
CA GLU A 45 8.37 5.39 -0.11
C GLU A 45 7.53 6.67 -0.12
N THR A 46 7.10 7.15 -1.29
CA THR A 46 6.28 8.35 -1.42
C THR A 46 5.08 8.16 -2.35
N GLN A 47 4.14 9.10 -2.29
CA GLN A 47 2.98 9.12 -3.18
C GLN A 47 3.40 9.38 -4.64
N GLU A 48 4.37 10.26 -4.85
CA GLU A 48 4.88 10.61 -6.18
C GLU A 48 5.53 9.39 -6.85
N GLU A 49 6.25 8.57 -6.07
CA GLU A 49 6.81 7.32 -6.54
C GLU A 49 5.73 6.31 -6.96
N LEU A 50 4.64 6.21 -6.19
CA LEU A 50 3.49 5.36 -6.54
C LEU A 50 2.81 5.83 -7.82
N ILE A 51 2.52 7.14 -7.94
CA ILE A 51 1.92 7.73 -9.15
C ILE A 51 2.83 7.49 -10.36
N GLY A 52 4.13 7.75 -10.22
CA GLY A 52 5.11 7.55 -11.29
C GLY A 52 5.21 6.10 -11.74
N LEU A 53 5.26 5.14 -10.80
CA LEU A 53 5.30 3.72 -11.14
C LEU A 53 4.02 3.27 -11.87
N VAL A 54 2.85 3.63 -11.35
CA VAL A 54 1.57 3.22 -11.96
C VAL A 54 1.41 3.85 -13.35
N THR A 55 1.83 5.10 -13.53
CA THR A 55 1.86 5.78 -14.83
C THR A 55 2.77 5.05 -15.82
N LEU A 56 4.00 4.73 -15.41
CA LEU A 56 4.95 4.01 -16.27
C LEU A 56 4.40 2.62 -16.67
N CYS A 57 3.85 1.88 -15.71
CA CYS A 57 3.27 0.56 -15.99
C CYS A 57 2.06 0.64 -16.92
N SER A 58 1.25 1.69 -16.80
CA SER A 58 0.13 2.01 -17.70
C SER A 58 0.60 2.24 -19.13
N GLU A 59 1.60 3.10 -19.33
CA GLU A 59 2.16 3.44 -20.64
C GLU A 59 2.79 2.22 -21.32
N GLN A 60 3.56 1.43 -20.56
CA GLN A 60 4.29 0.26 -21.07
C GLN A 60 3.46 -1.02 -21.09
N ARG A 61 2.24 -1.00 -20.55
CA ARG A 61 1.39 -2.18 -20.31
C ARG A 61 2.12 -3.28 -19.52
N TRP A 62 2.91 -2.88 -18.52
CA TRP A 62 3.60 -3.83 -17.64
C TRP A 62 2.65 -4.35 -16.56
N PRO A 63 2.62 -5.68 -16.31
CA PRO A 63 1.85 -6.22 -15.20
C PRO A 63 2.40 -5.70 -13.87
N LEU A 64 1.51 -5.18 -13.03
CA LEU A 64 1.84 -4.58 -11.74
C LEU A 64 0.96 -5.17 -10.64
N LEU A 65 1.59 -5.62 -9.55
CA LEU A 65 0.93 -6.01 -8.32
C LEU A 65 1.38 -5.08 -7.19
N LEU A 66 0.46 -4.31 -6.63
CA LEU A 66 0.71 -3.51 -5.42
C LEU A 66 0.48 -4.37 -4.17
N THR A 67 1.35 -4.22 -3.18
CA THR A 67 1.25 -4.92 -1.89
C THR A 67 1.65 -4.05 -0.72
N GLY A 68 1.11 -4.34 0.46
CA GLY A 68 1.57 -3.78 1.73
C GLY A 68 2.64 -4.69 2.36
N ASN A 69 2.41 -5.11 3.60
CA ASN A 69 3.30 -6.05 4.32
C ASN A 69 2.99 -7.54 4.04
N GLY A 70 2.12 -7.85 3.06
CA GLY A 70 1.77 -9.24 2.71
C GLY A 70 1.16 -10.05 3.86
N THR A 71 0.39 -9.42 4.73
CA THR A 71 -0.23 -10.09 5.90
C THR A 71 -1.49 -10.89 5.55
N ASN A 72 -2.05 -10.64 4.36
CA ASN A 72 -3.21 -11.37 3.82
C ASN A 72 -2.99 -11.73 2.34
N VAL A 73 -1.76 -12.09 1.97
CA VAL A 73 -1.42 -12.46 0.59
C VAL A 73 -0.71 -13.81 0.59
N LEU A 74 -1.22 -14.76 -0.18
CA LEU A 74 -0.60 -16.06 -0.42
C LEU A 74 0.05 -16.06 -1.80
N TYR A 75 1.37 -15.95 -1.84
CA TYR A 75 2.13 -16.02 -3.08
C TYR A 75 2.38 -17.48 -3.48
N ALA A 76 2.16 -17.80 -4.76
CA ALA A 76 2.46 -19.13 -5.28
C ALA A 76 3.97 -19.39 -5.34
N ASP A 77 4.39 -20.65 -5.23
CA ASP A 77 5.80 -21.05 -5.38
C ASP A 77 6.37 -20.77 -6.77
N ALA A 78 5.51 -20.69 -7.78
CA ALA A 78 5.88 -20.26 -9.13
C ALA A 78 6.26 -18.77 -9.20
N GLY A 79 5.95 -17.98 -8.17
CA GLY A 79 6.25 -16.55 -8.11
C GLY A 79 5.21 -15.67 -8.81
N VAL A 80 5.60 -14.44 -9.11
CA VAL A 80 4.75 -13.44 -9.78
C VAL A 80 5.46 -12.89 -11.01
N ARG A 81 4.80 -13.01 -12.17
CA ARG A 81 5.26 -12.42 -13.42
C ARG A 81 4.93 -10.93 -13.45
N GLY A 82 5.88 -10.07 -13.83
CA GLY A 82 5.70 -8.62 -13.80
C GLY A 82 6.38 -7.94 -12.62
N ILE A 83 5.87 -6.78 -12.24
CA ILE A 83 6.40 -5.95 -11.16
C ILE A 83 5.56 -6.17 -9.90
N VAL A 84 6.22 -6.47 -8.79
CA VAL A 84 5.61 -6.44 -7.45
C VAL A 84 6.14 -5.21 -6.72
N ALA A 85 5.24 -4.29 -6.38
CA ALA A 85 5.61 -3.03 -5.74
C ALA A 85 5.01 -2.94 -4.33
N ARG A 86 5.89 -2.76 -3.35
CA ARG A 86 5.50 -2.56 -1.96
C ARG A 86 5.25 -1.09 -1.67
N ILE A 87 4.07 -0.75 -1.16
CA ILE A 87 3.77 0.58 -0.62
C ILE A 87 4.36 0.67 0.79
N ALA A 88 5.41 1.46 0.95
CA ALA A 88 6.20 1.60 2.17
C ALA A 88 6.23 3.05 2.72
N SER A 89 5.40 3.95 2.18
CA SER A 89 5.19 5.29 2.73
C SER A 89 4.75 5.22 4.18
N ASN A 90 5.41 5.96 5.07
CA ASN A 90 5.33 5.71 6.52
C ASN A 90 5.05 6.96 7.37
N GLY A 91 4.73 8.09 6.74
CA GLY A 91 4.44 9.34 7.43
C GLY A 91 3.02 9.39 7.98
N TYR A 92 2.84 10.13 9.07
CA TYR A 92 1.53 10.53 9.59
C TYR A 92 1.63 11.90 10.27
N SER A 93 0.48 12.56 10.43
CA SER A 93 0.30 13.79 11.19
C SER A 93 -0.98 13.73 12.01
N ILE A 94 -1.04 14.53 13.07
CA ILE A 94 -2.22 14.66 13.93
C ILE A 94 -2.64 16.13 13.90
N GLU A 95 -3.88 16.39 13.52
CA GLU A 95 -4.48 17.72 13.55
C GLU A 95 -5.42 17.80 14.75
N ASP A 96 -4.95 18.40 15.85
CA ASP A 96 -5.72 18.61 17.08
C ASP A 96 -6.71 19.78 16.90
N SER A 97 -7.99 19.53 17.18
CA SER A 97 -9.06 20.51 17.05
C SER A 97 -9.23 21.40 18.30
N GLY A 98 -8.51 21.11 19.39
CA GLY A 98 -8.54 21.87 20.64
C GLY A 98 -9.76 21.59 21.54
N ASP A 99 -10.60 20.63 21.17
CA ASP A 99 -11.82 20.22 21.85
C ASP A 99 -11.79 18.74 22.28
N SER A 100 -10.59 18.20 22.48
CA SER A 100 -10.33 16.77 22.76
C SER A 100 -10.64 15.83 21.58
N THR A 101 -10.73 16.37 20.36
CA THR A 101 -10.77 15.59 19.13
C THR A 101 -9.56 15.89 18.25
N ALA A 102 -9.15 14.91 17.45
CA ALA A 102 -8.05 15.08 16.50
C ALA A 102 -8.26 14.23 15.25
N LEU A 103 -7.77 14.72 14.12
CA LEU A 103 -7.72 13.96 12.87
C LEU A 103 -6.34 13.35 12.69
N LEU A 104 -6.27 12.02 12.59
CA LEU A 104 -5.06 11.30 12.21
C LEU A 104 -5.00 11.15 10.69
N ILE A 105 -4.01 11.77 10.07
CA ILE A 105 -3.73 11.63 8.64
C ILE A 105 -2.51 10.73 8.49
N ALA A 106 -2.65 9.58 7.85
CA ALA A 106 -1.59 8.58 7.78
C ALA A 106 -1.41 7.98 6.39
N SER A 107 -0.16 7.69 6.04
CA SER A 107 0.21 7.07 4.76
C SER A 107 -0.24 5.62 4.67
N ALA A 108 -0.66 5.18 3.49
CA ALA A 108 -1.16 3.81 3.26
C ALA A 108 -0.14 2.70 3.59
N GLY A 109 1.16 2.97 3.48
CA GLY A 109 2.24 2.01 3.77
C GLY A 109 2.64 1.90 5.23
N ILE A 110 2.09 2.74 6.12
CA ILE A 110 2.50 2.76 7.52
C ILE A 110 2.09 1.44 8.20
N SER A 111 3.01 0.85 8.96
CA SER A 111 2.70 -0.32 9.78
C SER A 111 1.67 0.07 10.85
N TRP A 112 0.51 -0.59 10.83
CA TRP A 112 -0.57 -0.25 11.75
C TRP A 112 -0.21 -0.54 13.21
N PRO A 113 0.38 -1.71 13.57
CA PRO A 113 0.85 -1.91 14.94
C PRO A 113 1.89 -0.88 15.40
N ARG A 114 2.78 -0.46 14.49
CA ARG A 114 3.77 0.59 14.81
C ARG A 114 3.08 1.92 15.11
N LEU A 115 2.16 2.34 14.24
CA LEU A 115 1.39 3.57 14.41
C LEU A 115 0.66 3.59 15.75
N LEU A 116 0.00 2.50 16.15
CA LEU A 116 -0.71 2.46 17.44
C LEU A 116 0.22 2.52 18.64
N ASN A 117 1.39 1.89 18.58
CA ASN A 117 2.39 2.01 19.63
C ASN A 117 2.92 3.45 19.76
N GLU A 118 3.04 4.18 18.65
CA GLU A 118 3.45 5.59 18.63
C GLU A 118 2.34 6.53 19.12
N LEU A 119 1.06 6.22 18.86
CA LEU A 119 -0.09 7.00 19.30
C LEU A 119 -0.47 6.78 20.76
N ALA A 120 -0.31 5.56 21.28
CA ALA A 120 -0.68 5.19 22.65
C ALA A 120 -0.14 6.15 23.74
N PRO A 121 1.16 6.55 23.76
CA PRO A 121 1.65 7.49 24.77
C PRO A 121 1.12 8.91 24.63
N LEU A 122 0.53 9.28 23.48
CA LEU A 122 -0.07 10.60 23.25
C LEU A 122 -1.49 10.71 23.84
N GLY A 123 -2.10 9.59 24.24
CA GLY A 123 -3.41 9.57 24.89
C GLY A 123 -4.59 9.70 23.93
N TRP A 124 -4.38 9.64 22.61
CA TRP A 124 -5.45 9.63 21.62
C TRP A 124 -6.10 8.24 21.53
N GLY A 125 -7.44 8.22 21.53
CA GLY A 125 -8.25 7.01 21.40
C GLY A 125 -8.90 6.86 20.02
N GLY A 126 -9.67 5.78 19.82
CA GLY A 126 -10.45 5.48 18.62
C GLY A 126 -9.92 4.33 17.77
N LEU A 127 -8.66 3.91 17.96
CA LEU A 127 -8.04 2.80 17.21
C LEU A 127 -7.58 1.63 18.11
N GLU A 128 -8.11 1.53 19.32
CA GLU A 128 -7.73 0.55 20.35
C GLU A 128 -8.05 -0.89 19.93
N PHE A 129 -8.91 -1.07 18.93
CA PHE A 129 -9.20 -2.37 18.35
C PHE A 129 -8.07 -2.92 17.47
N GLY A 130 -7.16 -2.06 16.98
CA GLY A 130 -6.15 -2.42 15.99
C GLY A 130 -4.80 -2.99 16.45
N PRO A 131 -4.36 -2.99 17.74
CA PRO A 131 -2.98 -3.37 18.08
C PRO A 131 -2.55 -4.77 17.63
N GLY A 132 -3.51 -5.71 17.57
CA GLY A 132 -3.28 -7.08 17.11
C GLY A 132 -3.43 -7.29 15.60
N ILE A 133 -3.83 -6.27 14.83
CA ILE A 133 -4.07 -6.39 13.38
C ILE A 133 -2.73 -6.17 12.66
N PRO A 134 -2.14 -7.19 12.02
CA PRO A 134 -0.88 -7.05 11.33
C PRO A 134 -1.10 -6.41 9.95
N GLY A 135 -0.18 -5.57 9.52
CA GLY A 135 -0.15 -5.07 8.14
C GLY A 135 0.05 -3.58 8.06
N THR A 136 -0.25 -3.04 6.88
CA THR A 136 -0.23 -1.60 6.65
C THR A 136 -1.64 -1.04 6.77
N LEU A 137 -1.77 0.25 7.09
CA LEU A 137 -3.07 0.91 7.21
C LEU A 137 -3.87 0.83 5.91
N GLY A 138 -3.22 1.00 4.75
CA GLY A 138 -3.86 0.87 3.44
C GLY A 138 -4.43 -0.52 3.17
N GLY A 139 -3.72 -1.59 3.58
CA GLY A 139 -4.27 -2.95 3.53
C GLY A 139 -5.46 -3.13 4.47
N GLY A 140 -5.43 -2.44 5.61
CA GLY A 140 -6.55 -2.32 6.53
C GLY A 140 -7.79 -1.72 5.89
N VAL A 141 -7.64 -0.60 5.18
CA VAL A 141 -8.75 0.07 4.47
C VAL A 141 -9.38 -0.86 3.42
N ILE A 142 -8.56 -1.55 2.61
CA ILE A 142 -9.05 -2.49 1.58
C ILE A 142 -9.88 -3.62 2.18
N SER A 143 -9.54 -4.08 3.39
CA SER A 143 -10.18 -5.23 4.04
C SER A 143 -11.23 -4.84 5.08
N ASN A 144 -11.51 -3.54 5.26
CA ASN A 144 -12.24 -3.01 6.41
C ASN A 144 -11.81 -3.67 7.72
N ALA A 145 -10.50 -3.74 7.94
CA ALA A 145 -9.95 -4.57 9.00
C ALA A 145 -10.47 -4.12 10.37
N GLY A 146 -10.85 -5.12 11.18
CA GLY A 146 -11.46 -4.92 12.47
C GLY A 146 -11.21 -6.07 13.42
N ALA A 147 -11.32 -5.76 14.71
CA ALA A 147 -11.23 -6.69 15.81
C ALA A 147 -12.00 -6.12 17.00
N HIS A 148 -12.21 -6.91 18.06
CA HIS A 148 -12.85 -6.43 19.29
C HIS A 148 -14.19 -5.69 19.08
N LYS A 149 -14.98 -6.08 18.06
CA LYS A 149 -16.27 -5.49 17.66
C LYS A 149 -16.21 -4.06 17.11
N SER A 150 -15.05 -3.62 16.66
CA SER A 150 -14.86 -2.38 15.89
C SER A 150 -14.04 -2.67 14.63
N ASP A 151 -13.99 -1.70 13.73
CA ASP A 151 -13.37 -1.78 12.41
C ASP A 151 -12.94 -0.37 11.95
N LEU A 152 -12.17 -0.30 10.87
CA LEU A 152 -11.77 0.99 10.29
C LEU A 152 -12.95 1.81 9.79
N GLY A 153 -13.97 1.16 9.22
CA GLY A 153 -15.18 1.84 8.74
C GLY A 153 -15.75 2.79 9.79
N ARG A 154 -15.83 2.37 11.06
CA ARG A 154 -16.36 3.19 12.16
C ARG A 154 -15.60 4.49 12.46
N VAL A 155 -14.36 4.63 12.02
CA VAL A 155 -13.48 5.76 12.39
C VAL A 155 -12.79 6.43 11.21
N LEU A 156 -12.92 5.86 10.01
CA LEU A 156 -12.31 6.39 8.79
C LEU A 156 -13.16 7.55 8.25
N GLU A 157 -12.62 8.76 8.28
CA GLU A 157 -13.28 9.97 7.76
C GLU A 157 -13.23 10.08 6.23
N TRP A 158 -12.08 9.77 5.63
CA TRP A 158 -11.88 9.80 4.18
C TRP A 158 -10.62 9.01 3.78
N VAL A 159 -10.51 8.72 2.49
CA VAL A 159 -9.32 8.11 1.89
C VAL A 159 -9.00 8.75 0.55
N ASP A 160 -7.72 8.99 0.29
CA ASP A 160 -7.21 9.32 -1.05
C ASP A 160 -6.81 8.05 -1.78
N VAL A 161 -7.43 7.81 -2.93
CA VAL A 161 -7.23 6.63 -3.76
C VAL A 161 -6.59 7.05 -5.08
N LEU A 162 -5.50 6.39 -5.45
CA LEU A 162 -4.95 6.48 -6.80
C LEU A 162 -5.80 5.64 -7.75
N ASP A 163 -6.66 6.30 -8.51
CA ASP A 163 -7.58 5.67 -9.46
C ASP A 163 -6.88 5.43 -10.80
N ALA A 164 -6.63 4.14 -11.07
CA ALA A 164 -5.97 3.66 -12.28
C ALA A 164 -6.92 2.92 -13.23
N ARG A 165 -8.25 3.02 -13.07
CA ARG A 165 -9.21 2.28 -13.92
C ARG A 165 -9.07 2.62 -15.40
N GLU A 166 -8.86 3.90 -15.73
CA GLU A 166 -8.62 4.29 -17.13
C GLU A 166 -7.29 3.73 -17.69
N ALA A 167 -6.29 3.55 -16.82
CA ALA A 167 -4.98 2.99 -17.17
C ALA A 167 -5.04 1.49 -17.53
N GLU A 168 -6.07 0.78 -17.08
CA GLU A 168 -6.31 -0.61 -17.47
C GLU A 168 -6.74 -0.70 -18.95
N GLU A 169 -7.56 0.24 -19.41
CA GLU A 169 -8.12 0.22 -20.77
C GLU A 169 -7.18 0.88 -21.79
N ARG A 170 -6.51 1.97 -21.43
CA ARG A 170 -5.64 2.76 -22.30
C ARG A 170 -4.45 3.32 -21.55
N ALA A 171 -3.40 3.74 -22.25
CA ALA A 171 -2.32 4.50 -21.61
C ALA A 171 -2.88 5.82 -21.07
N ALA A 172 -2.90 5.95 -19.75
CA ALA A 172 -3.42 7.10 -19.03
C ALA A 172 -2.66 7.31 -17.71
N VAL A 173 -2.56 8.58 -17.30
CA VAL A 173 -2.04 8.95 -15.99
C VAL A 173 -3.14 8.72 -14.95
N PRO A 174 -2.89 7.92 -13.90
CA PRO A 174 -3.86 7.69 -12.84
C PRO A 174 -4.13 8.99 -12.07
N VAL A 175 -5.33 9.13 -11.53
CA VAL A 175 -5.78 10.34 -10.82
C VAL A 175 -6.02 10.06 -9.35
N VAL A 176 -5.57 10.95 -8.48
CA VAL A 176 -5.90 10.85 -7.05
C VAL A 176 -7.32 11.36 -6.85
N ARG A 177 -8.18 10.53 -6.25
CA ARG A 177 -9.55 10.88 -5.88
C ARG A 177 -9.73 10.67 -4.39
N ARG A 178 -10.32 11.67 -3.72
CA ARG A 178 -10.76 11.54 -2.34
C ARG A 178 -12.17 10.96 -2.29
N TYR A 179 -12.37 9.99 -1.41
CA TYR A 179 -13.67 9.44 -1.05
C TYR A 179 -13.92 9.72 0.43
N GLN A 180 -15.02 10.38 0.73
CA GLN A 180 -15.49 10.62 2.09
C GLN A 180 -16.10 9.35 2.68
N HIS A 181 -16.17 9.25 4.00
CA HIS A 181 -16.78 8.12 4.72
C HIS A 181 -18.14 7.71 4.13
N ALA A 182 -19.03 8.67 3.85
CA ALA A 182 -20.36 8.40 3.30
C ALA A 182 -20.36 7.79 1.88
N GLU A 183 -19.25 7.91 1.15
CA GLU A 183 -19.05 7.33 -0.19
C GLU A 183 -18.40 5.94 -0.13
N LEU A 184 -17.90 5.55 1.05
CA LEU A 184 -17.27 4.26 1.29
C LEU A 184 -18.34 3.27 1.79
N HIS A 185 -18.42 2.11 1.14
CA HIS A 185 -19.27 1.00 1.61
C HIS A 185 -18.53 0.14 2.64
N LEU A 186 -18.06 0.76 3.73
CA LEU A 186 -17.33 0.14 4.84
C LEU A 186 -18.21 -0.03 6.08
#